data_AF-A0A9P6G9E7-F1
#
_entry.id   AF-A0A9P6G9E7-F1
#
_cell.length_a   1.000
_cell.length_b   1.000
_cell.length_c   1.000
_cell.angle_alpha   90.00
_cell.angle_beta   90.00
_cell.angle_gamma   90.00
#
_symmetry.space_group_name_H-M   'P 1'
#
loop_
_entity.id
_entity.type
_entity.pdbx_description
1 polymer ?
#
loop_
_entity_poly.entity_id
_entity_poly.type
_entity_poly.pdbx_seq_one_letter_code
_entity_poly.pdbx_strand_id
1 'polypeptide(L)'
;MSASLAPECNQVKERYDSCFLKWYSEKFLRGAATTDECGPLFKQYEQCLSKVLKDRGIDKMVKEAREDNRENDAEHMKPKPNSMADWAQRYMGDTTNPSNGNEDPLYVRTRAQQNFNENIPLTLIIAGLAELNGADRKYINYFLGAMLAFRISHIELGLMRPKSMGFGRTIGYYGTHASLLTMSAYLFYTIKDYFM
;
A
#
# COMPACT_ATOMS: atom_id res chain seq x y z
N MET A 1 -7.30 22.95 24.44
CA MET A 1 -6.94 23.66 23.20
C MET A 1 -5.43 23.55 23.06
N SER A 2 -4.95 22.99 21.97
CA SER A 2 -3.51 22.72 21.79
C SER A 2 -2.77 24.01 21.46
N ALA A 3 -1.66 24.28 22.15
CA ALA A 3 -0.81 25.42 21.84
C ALA A 3 -0.39 25.41 20.35
N SER A 4 -0.23 26.59 19.76
CA SER A 4 0.42 26.74 18.46
C SER A 4 1.91 26.42 18.57
N LEU A 5 2.53 26.13 17.44
CA LEU A 5 3.96 25.84 17.33
C LEU A 5 4.82 26.97 17.92
N ALA A 6 4.35 28.22 17.82
CA ALA A 6 4.91 29.39 18.50
C ALA A 6 3.88 30.07 19.41
N PRO A 7 4.31 30.54 20.60
CA PRO A 7 3.41 31.17 21.57
C PRO A 7 2.81 32.49 21.06
N GLU A 8 3.48 33.16 20.13
CA GLU A 8 3.02 34.42 19.52
C GLU A 8 1.79 34.28 18.60
N CYS A 9 1.56 33.10 18.03
CA CYS A 9 0.41 32.82 17.16
C CYS A 9 -0.78 32.20 17.90
N ASN A 10 -0.70 32.00 19.22
CA ASN A 10 -1.74 31.34 20.01
C ASN A 10 -3.09 32.06 19.96
N GLN A 11 -3.08 33.39 20.07
CA GLN A 11 -4.32 34.17 20.09
C GLN A 11 -5.10 34.06 18.78
N VAL A 12 -4.40 34.05 17.64
CA VAL A 12 -5.02 33.92 16.30
C VAL A 12 -5.48 32.48 16.07
N LYS A 13 -4.70 31.50 16.56
CA LYS A 13 -5.07 30.09 16.53
C LYS A 13 -6.36 29.81 17.28
N GLU A 14 -6.51 30.30 18.51
CA GLU A 14 -7.72 30.04 19.31
C GLU A 14 -8.99 30.54 18.63
N ARG A 15 -8.92 31.70 17.97
CA ARG A 15 -10.04 32.26 17.19
C ARG A 15 -10.38 31.39 15.98
N TYR A 16 -9.36 30.90 15.27
CA TYR A 16 -9.54 29.98 14.16
C TYR A 16 -10.09 28.62 14.61
N ASP A 17 -9.49 27.98 15.62
CA ASP A 17 -9.87 26.67 16.15
C ASP A 17 -11.32 26.69 16.66
N SER A 18 -11.73 27.76 17.35
CA SER A 18 -13.11 27.92 17.81
C SER A 18 -14.11 28.01 16.66
N CYS A 19 -13.78 28.73 15.59
CA CYS A 19 -14.59 28.79 14.37
C CYS A 19 -14.62 27.42 13.67
N PHE A 20 -13.45 26.80 13.49
CA PHE A 20 -13.30 25.55 12.76
C PHE A 20 -14.03 24.39 13.44
N LEU A 21 -13.94 24.25 14.78
CA LEU A 21 -14.63 23.18 15.50
C LEU A 21 -16.15 23.28 15.39
N LYS A 22 -16.69 24.50 15.44
CA LYS A 22 -18.13 24.75 15.24
C LYS A 22 -18.55 24.40 13.82
N TRP A 23 -17.81 24.89 12.82
CA TRP A 23 -18.07 24.57 11.42
C TRP A 23 -17.93 23.07 11.13
N TYR A 24 -16.92 22.41 11.69
CA TYR A 24 -16.64 20.99 11.49
C TYR A 24 -17.78 20.11 12.03
N SER A 25 -18.22 20.39 13.26
CA SER A 25 -19.29 19.61 13.91
C SER A 25 -20.68 19.87 13.34
N GLU A 26 -21.00 21.12 13.00
CA GLU A 26 -22.35 21.51 12.60
C GLU A 26 -22.57 21.50 11.09
N LYS A 27 -21.54 21.75 10.28
CA LYS A 27 -21.66 21.88 8.82
C LYS A 27 -20.98 20.72 8.10
N PHE A 28 -19.71 20.46 8.39
CA PHE A 28 -18.93 19.46 7.66
C PHE A 28 -19.45 18.03 7.91
N LEU A 29 -19.53 17.60 9.17
CA LEU A 29 -20.04 16.26 9.51
C LEU A 29 -21.51 16.04 9.14
N ARG A 30 -22.28 17.12 8.95
CA ARG A 30 -23.69 17.07 8.55
C ARG A 30 -23.91 17.21 7.04
N GLY A 31 -22.84 17.34 6.24
CA GLY A 31 -22.92 17.47 4.79
C GLY A 31 -23.47 18.81 4.28
N ALA A 32 -23.56 19.84 5.14
CA ALA A 32 -24.08 21.17 4.82
C ALA A 32 -22.96 22.22 4.62
N ALA A 33 -21.71 21.79 4.48
CA ALA A 33 -20.56 22.66 4.29
C ALA A 33 -20.45 23.14 2.84
N THR A 34 -21.06 24.28 2.54
CA THR A 34 -21.04 24.91 1.21
C THR A 34 -20.12 26.13 1.11
N THR A 35 -19.66 26.72 2.23
CA THR A 35 -18.79 27.92 2.21
C THR A 35 -17.70 27.90 3.30
N ASP A 36 -16.58 28.55 2.99
CA ASP A 36 -15.42 28.71 3.87
C ASP A 36 -15.58 29.91 4.81
N GLU A 37 -16.45 29.78 5.82
CA GLU A 37 -16.72 30.84 6.81
C GLU A 37 -15.49 31.18 7.67
N CYS A 38 -14.63 30.19 7.95
CA CYS A 38 -13.41 30.35 8.76
C CYS A 38 -12.15 30.71 7.94
N GLY A 39 -12.27 30.83 6.61
CA GLY A 39 -11.17 31.18 5.71
C GLY A 39 -10.39 32.47 6.06
N PRO A 40 -11.04 33.61 6.42
CA PRO A 40 -10.30 34.82 6.76
C PRO A 40 -9.50 34.69 8.06
N LEU A 41 -10.01 33.94 9.04
CA LEU A 41 -9.29 33.65 10.30
C LEU A 41 -8.10 32.72 10.05
N PHE A 42 -8.26 31.75 9.16
CA PHE A 42 -7.17 30.87 8.75
C PHE A 42 -6.02 31.63 8.09
N LYS A 43 -6.32 32.55 7.16
CA LYS A 43 -5.28 33.35 6.50
C LYS A 43 -4.45 34.17 7.49
N GLN A 44 -5.08 34.72 8.53
CA GLN A 44 -4.36 35.45 9.58
C GLN A 44 -3.44 34.52 10.38
N TYR A 45 -3.91 33.31 10.69
CA TYR A 45 -3.12 32.30 11.36
C TYR A 45 -1.95 31.81 10.48
N GLU A 46 -2.21 31.50 9.21
CA GLU A 46 -1.22 31.06 8.22
C GLU A 46 -0.11 32.09 8.02
N GLN A 47 -0.45 33.38 7.95
CA GLN A 47 0.53 34.45 7.85
C GLN A 47 1.46 34.52 9.07
N CYS A 48 0.91 34.30 10.28
CA CYS A 48 1.70 34.21 11.51
C CYS A 48 2.60 32.97 11.48
N LEU A 49 2.04 31.82 11.13
CA LEU A 49 2.75 30.54 11.09
C LEU A 49 3.88 30.53 10.05
N SER A 50 3.67 31.14 8.88
CA SER A 50 4.63 31.17 7.78
C SER A 50 5.94 31.89 8.14
N LYS A 51 5.90 32.83 9.09
CA LYS A 51 7.10 33.50 9.60
C LYS A 51 7.89 32.54 10.49
N VAL A 52 7.21 31.94 11.46
CA VAL A 52 7.78 30.97 12.42
C VAL A 52 8.35 29.74 11.73
N LEU A 53 7.67 29.22 10.71
CA LEU A 53 8.12 28.04 9.95
C LEU A 53 9.43 28.29 9.21
N LYS A 54 9.64 29.53 8.73
CA LYS A 54 10.91 29.95 8.11
C LYS A 54 12.00 30.12 9.16
N ASP A 55 11.69 30.77 10.28
CA ASP A 55 12.66 31.01 11.36
C ASP A 55 13.15 29.71 11.99
N ARG A 56 12.30 28.67 12.04
CA ARG A 56 12.67 27.33 12.53
C ARG A 56 13.29 26.41 11.47
N GLY A 57 13.45 26.88 10.23
CA GLY A 57 14.05 26.10 9.15
C GLY A 57 13.19 24.92 8.65
N ILE A 58 11.92 24.82 9.06
CA ILE A 58 11.01 23.74 8.63
C ILE A 58 10.74 23.85 7.13
N ASP A 59 10.67 25.08 6.59
CA ASP A 59 10.53 25.31 5.14
C ASP A 59 11.68 24.68 4.34
N LYS A 60 12.90 24.69 4.88
CA LYS A 60 14.07 24.07 4.25
C LYS A 60 13.96 22.55 4.27
N MET A 61 13.62 21.97 5.43
CA MET A 61 13.44 20.52 5.57
C MET A 61 12.33 19.98 4.66
N VAL A 62 11.22 20.72 4.51
CA VAL A 62 10.11 20.32 3.63
C VAL A 62 10.52 20.38 2.16
N LYS A 63 11.33 21.38 1.76
CA LYS A 63 11.87 21.47 0.40
C LYS A 63 12.83 20.33 0.10
N GLU A 64 13.76 20.06 1.02
CA GLU A 64 14.70 18.94 0.90
C GLU A 64 13.95 17.60 0.79
N ALA A 65 12.95 17.36 1.65
CA ALA A 65 12.14 16.14 1.57
C ALA A 65 11.37 15.99 0.24
N ARG A 66 10.92 17.09 -0.36
CA ARG A 66 10.27 17.07 -1.70
C ARG A 66 11.27 16.85 -2.82
N GLU A 67 12.46 17.40 -2.70
CA GLU A 67 13.54 17.19 -3.68
C GLU A 67 14.03 15.74 -3.66
N ASP A 68 14.20 15.16 -2.48
CA ASP A 68 14.57 13.76 -2.30
C ASP A 68 13.50 12.79 -2.84
N ASN A 69 12.22 13.18 -2.77
CA ASN A 69 11.10 12.40 -3.29
C ASN A 69 10.63 12.86 -4.68
N ARG A 70 11.39 13.68 -5.41
CA ARG A 70 10.92 14.32 -6.65
C ARG A 70 10.41 13.33 -7.70
N GLU A 71 11.08 12.19 -7.84
CA GLU A 71 10.66 11.14 -8.79
C GLU A 71 9.36 10.47 -8.36
N ASN A 72 9.20 10.22 -7.05
CA ASN A 72 7.98 9.67 -6.47
C ASN A 72 6.81 10.66 -6.60
N ASP A 73 7.05 11.94 -6.27
CA ASP A 73 6.09 13.02 -6.43
C ASP A 73 5.73 13.25 -7.92
N ALA A 74 6.69 13.14 -8.85
CA ALA A 74 6.39 13.24 -10.28
C ALA A 74 5.55 12.06 -10.81
N GLU A 75 5.71 10.88 -10.22
CA GLU A 75 4.93 9.69 -10.57
C GLU A 75 3.51 9.75 -9.97
N HIS A 76 3.37 10.22 -8.73
CA HIS A 76 2.13 10.17 -7.95
C HIS A 76 1.35 11.49 -7.87
N MET A 77 1.99 12.65 -8.10
CA MET A 77 1.37 13.97 -8.20
C MET A 77 1.26 14.44 -9.66
N LYS A 78 0.96 13.53 -10.59
CA LYS A 78 0.58 13.92 -11.95
C LYS A 78 -0.58 14.93 -11.88
N PRO A 79 -0.59 15.96 -12.74
CA PRO A 79 -1.59 17.01 -12.69
C PRO A 79 -2.98 16.37 -12.65
N LYS A 80 -3.81 16.84 -11.70
CA LYS A 80 -5.21 16.44 -11.63
C LYS A 80 -5.82 16.66 -13.02
N PRO A 81 -6.52 15.67 -13.56
CA PRO A 81 -7.13 15.83 -14.85
C PRO A 81 -8.13 16.98 -14.80
N ASN A 82 -8.24 17.71 -15.90
CA ASN A 82 -8.88 19.02 -15.97
C ASN A 82 -10.41 19.00 -15.78
N SER A 83 -11.01 17.83 -15.57
CA SER A 83 -12.45 17.69 -15.40
C SER A 83 -12.85 16.75 -14.27
N MET A 84 -14.02 17.05 -13.69
CA MET A 84 -14.69 16.20 -12.70
C MET A 84 -15.09 14.81 -13.28
N ALA A 85 -15.12 14.65 -14.61
CA ALA A 85 -15.39 13.36 -15.25
C ALA A 85 -14.17 12.43 -15.18
N ASP A 86 -12.96 13.00 -15.20
CA ASP A 86 -11.72 12.21 -15.22
C ASP A 86 -11.34 11.61 -13.86
N TRP A 87 -11.72 12.23 -12.73
CA TRP A 87 -11.51 11.62 -11.40
C TRP A 87 -12.46 10.45 -11.15
N ALA A 88 -13.67 10.51 -11.73
CA ALA A 88 -14.68 9.47 -11.62
C ALA A 88 -14.34 8.23 -12.47
N GLN A 89 -13.27 8.28 -13.26
CA GLN A 89 -12.95 7.31 -14.31
C GLN A 89 -11.54 6.71 -14.16
N ARG A 90 -10.91 6.86 -12.99
CA ARG A 90 -9.58 6.29 -12.73
C ARG A 90 -9.59 5.51 -11.41
N TYR A 91 -10.34 4.41 -11.42
CA TYR A 91 -10.29 3.44 -10.32
C TYR A 91 -9.13 2.46 -10.50
N MET A 92 -8.68 1.86 -9.40
CA MET A 92 -7.64 0.82 -9.44
C MET A 92 -8.11 -0.34 -10.35
N GLY A 93 -7.43 -0.55 -11.48
CA GLY A 93 -7.78 -1.60 -12.45
C GLY A 93 -8.61 -1.17 -13.67
N ASP A 94 -8.89 0.13 -13.83
CA ASP A 94 -9.60 0.66 -15.01
C ASP A 94 -8.77 0.48 -16.31
N THR A 95 -7.44 0.48 -16.21
CA THR A 95 -6.55 0.23 -17.35
C THR A 95 -6.31 -1.26 -17.65
N THR A 96 -6.98 -2.17 -16.94
CA THR A 96 -6.80 -3.61 -17.19
C THR A 96 -7.45 -4.01 -18.51
N ASN A 97 -6.65 -4.28 -19.54
CA ASN A 97 -7.15 -4.81 -20.80
C ASN A 97 -6.68 -6.26 -20.99
N PRO A 98 -7.59 -7.26 -21.08
CA PRO A 98 -7.23 -8.66 -21.26
C PRO A 98 -6.35 -8.94 -22.48
N SER A 99 -6.46 -8.13 -23.55
CA SER A 99 -5.67 -8.28 -24.79
C SER A 99 -4.37 -7.48 -24.80
N ASN A 100 -4.33 -6.31 -24.15
CA ASN A 100 -3.19 -5.40 -24.26
C ASN A 100 -2.25 -5.45 -23.04
N GLY A 101 -2.59 -6.24 -22.03
CA GLY A 101 -1.85 -6.31 -20.77
C GLY A 101 -2.24 -5.17 -19.83
N ASN A 102 -1.58 -5.15 -18.67
CA ASN A 102 -1.91 -4.20 -17.61
C ASN A 102 -0.73 -3.25 -17.39
N GLU A 103 -1.02 -1.95 -17.39
CA GLU A 103 0.00 -0.90 -17.30
C GLU A 103 0.03 -0.23 -15.92
N ASP A 104 -0.98 -0.42 -15.08
CA ASP A 104 -1.02 0.19 -13.75
C ASP A 104 -0.04 -0.50 -12.78
N PRO A 105 1.07 0.15 -12.38
CA PRO A 105 2.09 -0.47 -11.51
C PRO A 105 1.54 -0.78 -10.12
N LEU A 106 0.63 0.05 -9.61
CA LEU A 106 -0.03 -0.18 -8.32
C LEU A 106 -0.89 -1.44 -8.36
N TYR A 107 -1.65 -1.65 -9.44
CA TYR A 107 -2.48 -2.85 -9.58
C TYR A 107 -1.62 -4.12 -9.63
N VAL A 108 -0.53 -4.11 -10.41
CA VAL A 108 0.38 -5.26 -10.53
C VAL A 108 1.04 -5.58 -9.17
N ARG A 109 1.48 -4.56 -8.42
CA ARG A 109 2.06 -4.75 -7.08
C ARG A 109 1.05 -5.31 -6.08
N THR A 110 -0.17 -4.76 -6.04
CA THR A 110 -1.24 -5.28 -5.18
C THR A 110 -1.58 -6.73 -5.51
N ARG A 111 -1.66 -7.09 -6.80
CA ARG A 111 -1.89 -8.46 -7.24
C ARG A 111 -0.74 -9.41 -6.84
N ALA A 112 0.51 -8.98 -6.97
CA ALA A 112 1.65 -9.77 -6.54
C ALA A 112 1.63 -10.03 -5.02
N GLN A 113 1.31 -9.00 -4.23
CA GLN A 113 1.19 -9.11 -2.78
C GLN A 113 0.02 -10.01 -2.35
N GLN A 114 -1.13 -9.91 -3.01
CA GLN A 114 -2.26 -10.77 -2.73
C GLN A 114 -1.92 -12.25 -3.01
N ASN A 115 -1.25 -12.53 -4.13
CA ASN A 115 -0.83 -13.87 -4.50
C ASN A 115 0.20 -14.47 -3.52
N PHE A 116 1.05 -13.63 -2.91
CA PHE A 116 1.93 -14.01 -1.81
C PHE A 116 1.11 -14.41 -0.57
N ASN A 117 0.16 -13.57 -0.16
CA ASN A 117 -0.67 -13.77 1.03
C ASN A 117 -1.59 -15.00 0.95
N GLU A 118 -2.03 -15.39 -0.24
CA GLU A 118 -2.91 -16.55 -0.41
C GLU A 118 -2.19 -17.89 -0.20
N ASN A 119 -0.88 -17.96 -0.45
CA ASN A 119 -0.20 -19.25 -0.60
C ASN A 119 0.97 -19.46 0.37
N ILE A 120 1.74 -18.40 0.65
CA ILE A 120 2.96 -18.54 1.44
C ILE A 120 2.67 -18.76 2.92
N PRO A 121 1.76 -18.00 3.56
CA PRO A 121 1.36 -18.28 4.94
C PRO A 121 0.89 -19.72 5.13
N LEU A 122 0.04 -20.22 4.23
CA LEU A 122 -0.46 -21.60 4.27
C LEU A 122 0.68 -22.62 4.13
N THR A 123 1.60 -22.41 3.19
CA THR A 123 2.74 -23.33 2.97
C THR A 123 3.65 -23.39 4.20
N LEU A 124 3.94 -22.25 4.82
CA LEU A 124 4.79 -22.19 6.02
C LEU A 124 4.13 -22.86 7.23
N ILE A 125 2.81 -22.71 7.38
CA ILE A 125 2.05 -23.42 8.42
C ILE A 125 2.14 -24.93 8.19
N ILE A 126 1.90 -25.42 6.97
CA ILE A 126 1.98 -26.85 6.64
C ILE A 126 3.39 -27.39 6.87
N ALA A 127 4.41 -26.65 6.44
CA ALA A 127 5.81 -27.03 6.64
C ALA A 127 6.17 -27.10 8.13
N GLY A 128 5.74 -26.12 8.93
CA GLY A 128 5.95 -26.11 10.38
C GLY A 128 5.24 -27.27 11.07
N LEU A 129 4.00 -27.58 10.67
CA LEU A 129 3.28 -28.76 11.16
C LEU A 129 3.99 -30.05 10.79
N ALA A 130 4.53 -30.16 9.58
CA ALA A 130 5.28 -31.35 9.16
C ALA A 130 6.53 -31.53 10.01
N GLU A 131 7.29 -30.45 10.25
CA GLU A 131 8.49 -30.50 11.09
C GLU A 131 8.17 -30.89 12.54
N LEU A 132 7.08 -30.36 13.11
CA LEU A 132 6.63 -30.71 14.46
C LEU A 132 6.22 -32.19 14.60
N ASN A 133 5.78 -32.83 13.50
CA ASN A 133 5.43 -34.25 13.47
C ASN A 133 6.64 -35.16 13.11
N GLY A 134 7.85 -34.64 13.14
CA GLY A 134 9.08 -35.43 12.94
C GLY A 134 9.43 -35.69 11.47
N ALA A 135 8.91 -34.88 10.54
CA ALA A 135 9.31 -34.92 9.15
C ALA A 135 10.81 -34.60 8.94
N ASP A 136 11.42 -35.15 7.88
CA ASP A 136 12.82 -34.90 7.58
C ASP A 136 13.00 -33.49 7.01
N ARG A 137 13.79 -32.69 7.75
CA ARG A 137 14.14 -31.30 7.47
C ARG A 137 14.73 -31.09 6.08
N LYS A 138 15.45 -32.07 5.52
CA LYS A 138 16.06 -31.94 4.19
C LYS A 138 14.98 -31.78 3.12
N TYR A 139 13.95 -32.62 3.14
CA TYR A 139 12.87 -32.54 2.16
C TYR A 139 12.08 -31.24 2.29
N ILE A 140 11.77 -30.83 3.52
CA ILE A 140 11.09 -29.55 3.79
C ILE A 140 11.91 -28.38 3.20
N ASN A 141 13.22 -28.35 3.43
CA ASN A 141 14.08 -27.29 2.90
C ASN A 141 14.15 -27.29 1.36
N TYR A 142 14.21 -28.46 0.72
CA TYR A 142 14.13 -28.55 -0.74
C TYR A 142 12.78 -28.04 -1.27
N PHE A 143 11.68 -28.40 -0.64
CA PHE A 143 10.35 -27.91 -1.04
C PHE A 143 10.19 -26.40 -0.85
N LEU A 144 10.66 -25.86 0.27
CA LEU A 144 10.64 -24.41 0.52
C LEU A 144 11.54 -23.65 -0.45
N GLY A 145 12.72 -24.21 -0.78
CA GLY A 145 13.60 -23.65 -1.81
C GLY A 145 12.98 -23.67 -3.21
N ALA A 146 12.32 -24.76 -3.59
CA ALA A 146 11.58 -24.85 -4.86
C ALA A 146 10.41 -23.86 -4.91
N MET A 147 9.63 -23.74 -3.83
CA MET A 147 8.57 -22.75 -3.68
C MET A 147 9.07 -21.32 -3.88
N LEU A 148 10.20 -20.98 -3.26
CA LEU A 148 10.84 -19.67 -3.43
C LEU A 148 11.19 -19.42 -4.91
N ALA A 149 11.79 -20.39 -5.59
CA ALA A 149 12.15 -20.28 -7.00
C ALA A 149 10.93 -20.10 -7.91
N PHE A 150 9.83 -20.84 -7.67
CA PHE A 150 8.58 -20.67 -8.43
C PHE A 150 7.96 -19.30 -8.21
N ARG A 151 8.07 -18.75 -6.99
CA ARG A 151 7.53 -17.43 -6.65
C ARG A 151 8.34 -16.30 -7.29
N ILE A 152 9.66 -16.39 -7.25
CA ILE A 152 10.53 -15.46 -7.98
C ILE A 152 10.21 -15.53 -9.48
N SER A 153 10.02 -16.74 -10.03
CA SER A 153 9.66 -16.93 -11.44
C SER A 153 8.29 -16.33 -11.79
N HIS A 154 7.30 -16.43 -10.91
CA HIS A 154 5.97 -15.84 -11.10
C HIS A 154 6.02 -14.30 -11.20
N ILE A 155 6.85 -13.67 -10.37
CA ILE A 155 6.91 -12.21 -10.23
C ILE A 155 7.88 -11.62 -11.26
N GLU A 156 9.14 -12.01 -11.23
CA GLU A 156 10.22 -11.42 -12.05
C GLU A 156 10.11 -11.81 -13.53
N LEU A 157 9.79 -13.08 -13.80
CA LEU A 157 9.66 -13.60 -15.18
C LEU A 157 8.22 -13.58 -15.69
N GLY A 158 7.27 -13.12 -14.88
CA GLY A 158 5.84 -13.13 -15.16
C GLY A 158 5.19 -11.76 -15.07
N LEU A 159 4.86 -11.33 -13.85
CA LEU A 159 4.06 -10.14 -13.58
C LEU A 159 4.80 -8.81 -13.82
N MET A 160 6.10 -8.75 -13.52
CA MET A 160 6.94 -7.53 -13.61
C MET A 160 7.50 -7.27 -15.02
N ARG A 161 7.32 -8.21 -15.95
CA ARG A 161 7.65 -8.01 -17.38
C ARG A 161 6.73 -6.95 -18.00
N PRO A 162 7.19 -6.24 -19.05
CA PRO A 162 6.36 -5.25 -19.73
C PRO A 162 5.04 -5.88 -20.21
N LYS A 163 3.93 -5.17 -19.97
CA LYS A 163 2.54 -5.62 -20.20
C LYS A 163 2.05 -6.78 -19.32
N SER A 164 2.81 -7.21 -18.31
CA SER A 164 2.43 -8.29 -17.37
C SER A 164 2.12 -9.65 -18.06
N MET A 165 2.68 -9.88 -19.25
CA MET A 165 2.46 -11.07 -20.09
C MET A 165 3.73 -11.93 -20.19
N GLY A 166 4.32 -12.30 -19.06
CA GLY A 166 5.45 -13.25 -19.02
C GLY A 166 5.01 -14.70 -18.86
N PHE A 167 5.69 -15.63 -19.54
CA PHE A 167 5.50 -17.09 -19.37
C PHE A 167 5.76 -17.57 -17.93
N GLY A 168 6.51 -16.79 -17.14
CA GLY A 168 6.76 -17.06 -15.72
C GLY A 168 5.50 -17.12 -14.87
N ARG A 169 4.39 -16.49 -15.30
CA ARG A 169 3.09 -16.59 -14.59
C ARG A 169 2.57 -18.02 -14.57
N THR A 170 2.60 -18.70 -15.71
CA THR A 170 2.12 -20.07 -15.85
C THR A 170 3.00 -21.03 -15.06
N ILE A 171 4.32 -20.95 -15.24
CA ILE A 171 5.28 -21.79 -14.50
C ILE A 171 5.13 -21.59 -12.99
N GLY A 172 5.12 -20.33 -12.55
CA GLY A 172 5.06 -20.01 -11.12
C GLY A 172 3.74 -20.42 -10.47
N TYR A 173 2.61 -20.29 -11.19
CA TYR A 173 1.29 -20.71 -10.71
C TYR A 173 1.23 -22.23 -10.51
N TYR A 174 1.51 -22.99 -11.57
CA TYR A 174 1.43 -24.46 -11.51
C TYR A 174 2.52 -25.05 -10.61
N GLY A 175 3.73 -24.51 -10.66
CA GLY A 175 4.84 -24.92 -9.80
C GLY A 175 4.49 -24.76 -8.33
N THR A 176 3.92 -23.62 -7.94
CA THR A 176 3.50 -23.41 -6.55
C THR A 176 2.39 -24.39 -6.12
N HIS A 177 1.35 -24.56 -6.94
CA HIS A 177 0.25 -25.46 -6.60
C HIS A 177 0.73 -26.92 -6.47
N ALA A 178 1.63 -27.35 -7.34
CA ALA A 178 2.24 -28.67 -7.27
C ALA A 178 3.05 -28.88 -5.98
N SER A 179 3.87 -27.91 -5.58
CA SER A 179 4.63 -27.98 -4.33
C SER A 179 3.74 -27.92 -3.09
N LEU A 180 2.66 -27.12 -3.12
CA LEU A 180 1.70 -27.06 -2.02
C LEU A 180 0.99 -28.40 -1.83
N LEU A 181 0.52 -29.01 -2.93
CA LEU A 181 -0.13 -30.31 -2.91
C LEU A 181 0.83 -31.40 -2.41
N THR A 182 2.07 -31.35 -2.86
CA THR A 182 3.09 -32.32 -2.46
C THR A 182 3.44 -32.19 -0.97
N MET A 183 3.61 -30.97 -0.45
CA MET A 183 3.85 -30.75 0.98
C MET A 183 2.65 -31.18 1.82
N SER A 184 1.42 -30.91 1.36
CA SER A 184 0.20 -31.33 2.05
C SER A 184 0.09 -32.86 2.09
N ALA A 185 0.41 -33.54 1.00
CA ALA A 185 0.46 -35.00 0.96
C ALA A 185 1.55 -35.57 1.89
N TYR A 186 2.70 -34.89 1.97
CA TYR A 186 3.79 -35.29 2.87
C TYR A 186 3.41 -35.12 4.35
N LEU A 187 2.76 -33.99 4.70
CA LEU A 187 2.20 -33.79 6.04
C LEU A 187 1.20 -34.91 6.40
N PHE A 188 0.28 -35.21 5.48
CA PHE A 188 -0.69 -36.30 5.69
C PHE A 188 0.00 -37.65 5.91
N TYR A 189 1.06 -37.95 5.14
CA TYR A 189 1.85 -39.16 5.33
C TYR A 189 2.51 -39.23 6.71
N THR A 190 3.00 -38.12 7.25
CA THR A 190 3.61 -38.08 8.59
C THR A 190 2.60 -38.22 9.73
N ILE A 191 1.34 -37.82 9.52
CA ILE A 191 0.29 -37.87 10.55
C ILE A 191 -0.56 -39.14 10.43
N LYS A 192 -0.32 -39.99 9.41
CA LYS A 192 -1.13 -41.18 9.15
C LYS A 192 -1.31 -42.10 10.39
N ASP A 193 -0.30 -42.15 11.26
CA ASP A 193 -0.26 -42.99 12.46
C ASP A 193 -1.11 -42.43 13.62
N TYR A 194 -1.58 -41.19 13.52
CA TYR A 194 -2.58 -40.62 14.45
C TYR A 194 -4.02 -40.93 14.03
N PHE A 195 -4.24 -41.28 12.75
CA PHE A 195 -5.57 -41.55 12.19
C PHE A 195 -5.88 -43.04 12.04
N MET A 196 -4.86 -43.90 12.01
CA MET A 196 -4.97 -45.37 12.01
C MET A 196 -4.75 -45.93 13.41
#